data_AF-A0A2P6R8V0-F1
#
_entry.id   AF-A0A2P6R8V0-F1
#
_cell.length_a   1.000
_cell.length_b   1.000
_cell.length_c   1.000
_cell.angle_alpha   90.00
_cell.angle_beta   90.00
_cell.angle_gamma   90.00
#
_symmetry.space_group_name_H-M   'P 1'
#
loop_
_entity.id
_entity.type
_entity.pdbx_description
1 polymer ?
#
loop_
_entity_poly.entity_id
_entity_poly.type
_entity_poly.pdbx_seq_one_letter_code
_entity_poly.pdbx_strand_id
1 'polypeptide(L)'
;MASLKLLFSLVVLTSVLSIQASYPSFEDNGVNVLESKKVNLSLYYETLCPSCASFIVNELAATLFDPEGDLVSIVNLRLVPYGNAQVKAPNKTIVCQKRHFKFIHCLESKLIEGLHSSKEYAWESCCVKLEMDSDRLGKCYRSGYEKKLILENAKETDHLVPPHEYVPWVVVNGQPLKDDYLNFVRYVCNAYKDSPKPKACRSYQHNINSGGKANSSLEGCYKGDQNAGGAETLQ
;
A
#
# COMPACT_ATOMS: atom_id res chain seq x y z
N MET A 1 -8.84 12.22 66.98
CA MET A 1 -8.39 11.19 65.99
C MET A 1 -7.51 11.79 64.88
N ALA A 2 -6.53 12.65 65.20
CA ALA A 2 -5.63 13.25 64.19
C ALA A 2 -4.24 12.57 64.14
N SER A 3 -3.61 12.37 65.30
CA SER A 3 -2.24 11.82 65.42
C SER A 3 -2.03 10.49 64.68
N LEU A 4 -2.97 9.55 64.77
CA LEU A 4 -2.85 8.24 64.14
C LEU A 4 -2.77 8.30 62.59
N LYS A 5 -3.37 9.33 61.95
CA LYS A 5 -3.28 9.51 60.49
C LYS A 5 -1.90 10.00 60.06
N LEU A 6 -1.28 10.89 60.83
CA LEU A 6 0.08 11.39 60.59
C LEU A 6 1.13 10.27 60.70
N LEU A 7 0.99 9.39 61.70
CA LEU A 7 1.85 8.21 61.86
C LEU A 7 1.77 7.26 60.65
N PHE A 8 0.55 6.98 60.15
CA PHE A 8 0.38 6.16 58.94
C PHE A 8 1.01 6.81 57.70
N SER A 9 0.85 8.12 57.49
CA SER A 9 1.49 8.82 56.37
C SER A 9 3.01 8.79 56.42
N LEU A 10 3.63 8.88 57.61
CA LEU A 10 5.09 8.87 57.74
C LEU A 10 5.69 7.49 57.38
N VAL A 11 5.06 6.40 57.84
CA VAL A 11 5.50 5.01 57.61
C VAL A 11 5.40 4.61 56.12
N VAL A 12 4.38 5.09 55.41
CA VAL A 12 4.25 4.88 53.96
C VAL A 12 5.33 5.66 53.19
N LEU A 13 5.71 6.87 53.64
CA LEU A 13 6.73 7.65 52.95
C LEU A 13 8.15 7.07 53.09
N THR A 14 8.49 6.50 54.24
CA THR A 14 9.83 5.90 54.49
C THR A 14 10.02 4.55 53.78
N SER A 15 8.96 3.75 53.67
CA SER A 15 9.03 2.44 53.00
C SER A 15 9.24 2.54 51.49
N VAL A 16 8.65 3.54 50.81
CA VAL A 16 8.85 3.77 49.37
C VAL A 16 10.31 4.12 49.03
N LEU A 17 10.98 4.88 49.90
CA LEU A 17 12.39 5.29 49.73
C LEU A 17 13.41 4.14 49.85
N SER A 18 13.00 2.96 50.35
CA SER A 18 13.89 1.80 50.50
C SER A 18 13.89 0.84 49.30
N ILE A 19 13.02 1.04 48.31
CA ILE A 19 12.81 0.10 47.19
C ILE A 19 13.72 0.40 45.97
N GLN A 20 14.37 1.56 45.92
CA GLN A 20 15.20 1.98 44.77
C GLN A 20 16.61 1.34 44.72
N ALA A 21 16.95 0.43 45.63
CA ALA A 21 18.34 -0.06 45.83
C ALA A 21 18.65 -1.46 45.27
N SER A 22 17.71 -2.13 44.59
CA SER A 22 17.86 -3.55 44.19
C SER A 22 17.38 -3.91 42.78
N TYR A 23 17.00 -2.92 41.96
CA TYR A 23 16.81 -3.14 40.52
C TYR A 23 18.16 -3.04 39.80
N PRO A 24 18.62 -4.07 39.07
CA PRO A 24 19.79 -3.92 38.21
C PRO A 24 19.46 -2.91 37.11
N SER A 25 20.31 -1.90 36.95
CA SER A 25 20.23 -0.97 35.82
C SER A 25 20.49 -1.74 34.53
N PHE A 26 19.43 -2.01 33.77
CA PHE A 26 19.56 -2.53 32.41
C PHE A 26 20.17 -1.44 31.54
N GLU A 27 21.50 -1.48 31.40
CA GLU A 27 22.20 -0.74 30.36
C GLU A 27 21.77 -1.32 29.01
N ASP A 28 20.72 -0.74 28.43
CA ASP A 28 20.36 -0.93 27.04
C ASP A 28 21.52 -0.39 26.18
N ASN A 29 22.49 -1.27 25.96
CA ASN A 29 23.62 -1.07 25.06
C ASN A 29 23.05 -0.98 23.65
N GLY A 30 22.61 0.24 23.31
CA GLY A 30 21.68 0.53 22.22
C GLY A 30 22.01 -0.24 20.96
N VAL A 31 21.32 -1.37 20.78
CA VAL A 31 21.36 -2.12 19.54
C VAL A 31 20.80 -1.16 18.51
N ASN A 32 21.67 -0.63 17.66
CA ASN A 32 21.28 0.04 16.44
C ASN A 32 20.67 -1.03 15.53
N VAL A 33 19.42 -1.38 15.84
CA VAL A 33 18.51 -2.02 14.91
C VAL A 33 18.42 -1.04 13.76
N LEU A 34 19.16 -1.36 12.69
CA LEU A 34 18.97 -0.75 11.40
C LEU A 34 17.52 -1.05 11.02
N GLU A 35 16.61 -0.10 11.31
CA GLU A 35 15.32 -0.01 10.64
C GLU A 35 15.63 0.09 9.16
N SER A 36 15.62 -1.07 8.49
CA SER A 36 15.97 -1.15 7.08
C SER A 36 15.03 -0.25 6.32
N LYS A 37 15.61 0.71 5.59
CA LYS A 37 14.87 1.80 4.96
C LYS A 37 14.23 1.28 3.69
N LYS A 38 13.10 0.59 3.91
CA LYS A 38 12.24 0.07 2.86
C LYS A 38 11.89 1.16 1.86
N VAL A 39 11.85 0.77 0.59
CA VAL A 39 11.47 1.66 -0.49
C VAL A 39 9.95 1.77 -0.52
N ASN A 40 9.44 2.99 -0.44
CA ASN A 40 8.03 3.27 -0.63
C ASN A 40 7.69 3.12 -2.11
N LEU A 41 6.84 2.14 -2.43
CA LEU A 41 6.29 1.91 -3.77
C LEU A 41 4.79 2.20 -3.72
N SER A 42 4.38 3.31 -4.31
CA SER A 42 2.97 3.71 -4.42
C SER A 42 2.45 3.48 -5.82
N LEU A 43 1.31 2.82 -5.95
CA LEU A 43 0.53 2.71 -7.19
C LEU A 43 -0.80 3.43 -7.02
N TYR A 44 -1.03 4.44 -7.86
CA TYR A 44 -2.33 5.08 -8.04
C TYR A 44 -3.02 4.43 -9.24
N TYR A 45 -4.25 3.95 -9.03
CA TYR A 45 -4.92 3.08 -9.99
C TYR A 45 -6.44 3.23 -9.94
N GLU A 46 -7.10 2.75 -10.98
CA GLU A 46 -8.55 2.61 -11.06
C GLU A 46 -8.91 1.13 -10.99
N THR A 47 -9.75 0.74 -10.03
CA THR A 47 -10.23 -0.64 -9.88
C THR A 47 -11.01 -1.04 -11.14
N LEU A 48 -10.72 -2.19 -11.74
CA LEU A 48 -11.32 -2.67 -13.00
C LEU A 48 -10.97 -1.86 -14.28
N CYS A 49 -10.01 -0.93 -14.26
CA CYS A 49 -9.37 -0.42 -15.49
C CYS A 49 -8.45 -1.54 -16.06
N PRO A 50 -8.55 -1.93 -17.35
CA PRO A 50 -7.78 -3.04 -17.91
C PRO A 50 -6.26 -2.93 -17.71
N SER A 51 -5.69 -1.75 -17.94
CA SER A 51 -4.24 -1.51 -17.81
C SER A 51 -3.77 -1.52 -16.35
N CYS A 52 -4.62 -1.08 -15.43
CA CYS A 52 -4.37 -1.20 -13.98
C CYS A 52 -4.46 -2.66 -13.52
N ALA A 53 -5.50 -3.39 -13.96
CA ALA A 53 -5.69 -4.79 -13.62
C ALA A 53 -4.53 -5.67 -14.12
N SER A 54 -4.11 -5.47 -15.37
CA SER A 54 -2.96 -6.17 -15.96
C SER A 54 -1.68 -5.88 -15.17
N PHE A 55 -1.38 -4.61 -14.87
CA PHE A 55 -0.20 -4.26 -14.07
C PHE A 55 -0.23 -4.84 -12.65
N ILE A 56 -1.39 -4.83 -11.98
CA ILE A 56 -1.54 -5.36 -10.62
C ILE A 56 -1.32 -6.88 -10.58
N VAL A 57 -1.89 -7.62 -11.54
CA VAL A 57 -1.84 -9.09 -11.57
C VAL A 57 -0.54 -9.60 -12.19
N ASN A 58 -0.18 -9.14 -13.38
CA ASN A 58 0.88 -9.76 -14.20
C ASN A 58 2.28 -9.25 -13.85
N GLU A 59 2.42 -7.99 -13.42
CA GLU A 59 3.72 -7.35 -13.17
C GLU A 59 4.01 -7.20 -11.68
N LEU A 60 3.14 -6.47 -10.97
CA LEU A 60 3.32 -6.07 -9.57
C LEU A 60 3.22 -7.25 -8.62
N ALA A 61 2.15 -8.05 -8.72
CA ALA A 61 1.98 -9.22 -7.86
C ALA A 61 3.00 -10.31 -8.16
N ALA A 62 3.21 -10.62 -9.45
CA ALA A 62 4.17 -11.61 -9.89
C ALA A 62 5.57 -11.31 -9.33
N THR A 63 6.05 -10.06 -9.43
CA THR A 63 7.42 -9.73 -9.00
C THR A 63 7.57 -9.47 -7.50
N LEU A 64 6.54 -8.96 -6.81
CA LEU A 64 6.62 -8.77 -5.35
C LEU A 64 6.49 -10.08 -4.57
N PHE A 65 5.65 -11.01 -5.05
CA PHE A 65 5.34 -12.26 -4.36
C PHE A 65 5.98 -13.51 -5.00
N ASP A 66 6.91 -13.30 -5.95
CA ASP A 66 7.85 -14.31 -6.42
C ASP A 66 8.53 -15.02 -5.23
N PRO A 67 8.38 -16.35 -5.07
CA PRO A 67 9.04 -17.13 -4.04
C PRO A 67 10.58 -17.07 -4.12
N GLU A 68 11.15 -16.82 -5.29
CA GLU A 68 12.59 -16.72 -5.48
C GLU A 68 13.13 -15.29 -5.34
N GLY A 69 12.39 -14.30 -5.82
CA GLY A 69 12.84 -12.91 -5.97
C GLY A 69 12.90 -12.04 -4.71
N ASP A 70 12.21 -12.43 -3.62
CA ASP A 70 12.19 -11.81 -2.29
C ASP A 70 12.01 -10.26 -2.18
N LEU A 71 11.56 -9.59 -3.25
CA LEU A 71 11.45 -8.12 -3.36
C LEU A 71 10.53 -7.48 -2.31
N VAL A 72 9.44 -8.16 -1.91
CA VAL A 72 8.53 -7.70 -0.83
C VAL A 72 9.22 -7.51 0.53
N SER A 73 10.41 -8.10 0.75
CA SER A 73 11.19 -7.85 1.96
C SER A 73 11.58 -6.37 2.10
N ILE A 74 11.98 -5.70 1.01
CA ILE A 74 12.49 -4.32 1.00
C ILE A 74 11.45 -3.27 0.59
N VAL A 75 10.25 -3.69 0.18
CA VAL A 75 9.20 -2.78 -0.30
C VAL A 75 8.19 -2.46 0.80
N ASN A 76 7.84 -1.18 0.90
CA ASN A 76 6.65 -0.70 1.60
C ASN A 76 5.61 -0.34 0.53
N LEU A 77 4.72 -1.29 0.22
CA LEU A 77 3.74 -1.16 -0.87
C LEU A 77 2.52 -0.38 -0.41
N ARG A 78 2.13 0.62 -1.19
CA ARG A 78 0.87 1.36 -1.02
C ARG A 78 0.05 1.37 -2.31
N LEU A 79 -1.24 1.08 -2.17
CA LEU A 79 -2.21 1.10 -3.26
C LEU A 79 -3.22 2.22 -3.01
N VAL A 80 -3.48 3.05 -4.01
CA VAL A 80 -4.38 4.20 -3.95
C VAL A 80 -5.47 4.04 -5.03
N PRO A 81 -6.59 3.37 -4.72
CA PRO A 81 -7.72 3.26 -5.63
C PRO A 81 -8.44 4.61 -5.73
N TYR A 82 -8.34 5.25 -6.89
CA TYR A 82 -9.12 6.44 -7.26
C TYR A 82 -9.15 6.66 -8.78
N GLY A 83 -8.00 6.49 -9.44
CA GLY A 83 -7.90 6.60 -10.89
C GLY A 83 -8.17 8.02 -11.40
N ASN A 84 -8.96 8.10 -12.46
CA ASN A 84 -9.28 9.34 -13.16
C ASN A 84 -10.60 10.00 -12.70
N ALA A 85 -11.16 9.57 -11.57
CA ALA A 85 -12.41 10.08 -11.03
C ALA A 85 -12.34 11.59 -10.65
N GLN A 86 -13.49 12.19 -10.35
CA GLN A 86 -13.59 13.60 -9.92
C GLN A 86 -14.42 13.74 -8.65
N VAL A 87 -14.07 14.71 -7.78
CA VAL A 87 -14.59 14.80 -6.41
C VAL A 87 -14.91 16.24 -5.99
N LYS A 88 -15.92 16.38 -5.13
CA LYS A 88 -16.19 17.59 -4.33
C LYS A 88 -16.11 17.18 -2.84
N ALA A 89 -15.27 17.88 -2.07
CA ALA A 89 -14.61 17.41 -0.82
C ALA A 89 -15.50 17.41 0.46
N PRO A 90 -15.07 16.89 1.66
CA PRO A 90 -13.79 16.25 2.12
C PRO A 90 -14.00 14.96 3.03
N ASN A 91 -13.11 14.27 3.79
CA ASN A 91 -11.64 14.20 4.08
C ASN A 91 -11.24 12.90 4.87
N LYS A 92 -9.92 12.60 4.92
CA LYS A 92 -9.02 11.91 5.92
C LYS A 92 -7.95 11.06 5.16
N THR A 93 -7.53 9.85 5.60
CA THR A 93 -6.60 8.94 4.84
C THR A 93 -6.58 7.48 5.36
N ILE A 94 -6.18 6.50 4.52
CA ILE A 94 -6.01 5.06 4.88
C ILE A 94 -4.63 4.45 4.47
N VAL A 95 -4.31 3.29 5.07
CA VAL A 95 -3.10 2.45 4.80
C VAL A 95 -3.50 0.98 4.54
N CYS A 96 -2.84 0.31 3.59
CA CYS A 96 -3.13 -1.09 3.21
C CYS A 96 -2.33 -2.12 4.03
N GLN A 97 -2.88 -3.34 4.16
CA GLN A 97 -2.19 -4.50 4.77
C GLN A 97 -2.10 -5.67 3.77
N LYS A 98 -1.22 -6.66 4.03
CA LYS A 98 -1.01 -7.83 3.16
C LYS A 98 -2.28 -8.63 2.84
N ARG A 99 -3.29 -8.63 3.73
CA ARG A 99 -4.61 -9.25 3.48
C ARG A 99 -5.41 -8.48 2.42
N HIS A 100 -5.32 -7.14 2.40
CA HIS A 100 -6.05 -6.29 1.46
C HIS A 100 -5.50 -6.43 0.03
N PHE A 101 -4.19 -6.64 -0.14
CA PHE A 101 -3.61 -6.90 -1.45
C PHE A 101 -4.20 -8.15 -2.12
N LYS A 102 -4.38 -9.26 -1.37
CA LYS A 102 -4.99 -10.48 -1.92
C LYS A 102 -6.41 -10.23 -2.46
N PHE A 103 -7.18 -9.38 -1.78
CA PHE A 103 -8.53 -9.02 -2.19
C PHE A 103 -8.54 -8.19 -3.47
N ILE A 104 -7.69 -7.16 -3.56
CA ILE A 104 -7.52 -6.33 -4.76
C ILE A 104 -7.06 -7.19 -5.94
N HIS A 105 -6.03 -8.01 -5.76
CA HIS A 105 -5.59 -8.96 -6.79
C HIS A 105 -6.73 -9.87 -7.27
N CYS A 106 -7.57 -10.38 -6.35
CA CYS A 106 -8.69 -11.24 -6.73
C CYS A 106 -9.72 -10.49 -7.59
N LEU A 107 -10.03 -9.23 -7.27
CA LEU A 107 -10.91 -8.38 -8.08
C LEU A 107 -10.32 -8.13 -9.48
N GLU A 108 -9.06 -7.71 -9.56
CA GLU A 108 -8.43 -7.41 -10.85
C GLU A 108 -8.25 -8.68 -11.71
N SER A 109 -7.93 -9.83 -11.11
CA SER A 109 -7.92 -11.12 -11.82
C SER A 109 -9.27 -11.45 -12.45
N LYS A 110 -10.41 -11.09 -11.82
CA LYS A 110 -11.74 -11.36 -12.39
C LYS A 110 -12.04 -10.54 -13.64
N LEU A 111 -11.40 -9.38 -13.81
CA LEU A 111 -11.43 -8.64 -15.07
C LEU A 111 -10.63 -9.37 -16.16
N ILE A 112 -9.38 -9.75 -15.85
CA ILE A 112 -8.47 -10.43 -16.79
C ILE A 112 -8.99 -11.82 -17.20
N GLU A 113 -9.69 -12.54 -16.30
CA GLU A 113 -10.38 -13.80 -16.58
C GLU A 113 -11.62 -13.63 -17.50
N GLY A 114 -12.02 -12.40 -17.84
CA GLY A 114 -13.11 -12.11 -18.77
C GLY A 114 -14.52 -12.15 -18.18
N LEU A 115 -14.69 -12.22 -16.85
CA LEU A 115 -15.99 -12.27 -16.18
C LEU A 115 -16.70 -10.90 -16.10
N HIS A 116 -16.81 -10.21 -17.25
CA HIS A 116 -17.48 -8.90 -17.36
C HIS A 116 -18.95 -8.93 -16.92
N SER A 117 -19.62 -10.07 -17.02
CA SER A 117 -21.03 -10.27 -16.63
C SER A 117 -21.27 -10.38 -15.13
N SER A 118 -20.23 -10.39 -14.28
CA SER A 118 -20.37 -10.56 -12.83
C SER A 118 -19.61 -9.53 -11.99
N LYS A 119 -19.37 -8.31 -12.50
CA LYS A 119 -18.66 -7.23 -11.77
C LYS A 119 -19.24 -7.00 -10.36
N GLU A 120 -20.57 -7.00 -10.24
CA GLU A 120 -21.30 -6.75 -8.99
C GLU A 120 -21.14 -7.88 -7.95
N TYR A 121 -20.87 -9.12 -8.38
CA TYR A 121 -20.65 -10.28 -7.51
C TYR A 121 -19.16 -10.63 -7.29
N ALA A 122 -18.25 -9.97 -8.01
CA ALA A 122 -16.81 -10.27 -7.96
C ALA A 122 -16.24 -10.09 -6.54
N TRP A 123 -16.68 -9.07 -5.82
CA TRP A 123 -16.23 -8.81 -4.44
C TRP A 123 -16.72 -9.88 -3.45
N GLU A 124 -17.94 -10.38 -3.58
CA GLU A 124 -18.46 -11.48 -2.74
C GLU A 124 -17.70 -12.77 -3.00
N SER A 125 -17.48 -13.12 -4.28
CA SER A 125 -16.67 -14.27 -4.68
C SER A 125 -15.24 -14.18 -4.11
N CYS A 126 -14.64 -13.00 -4.15
CA CYS A 126 -13.33 -12.74 -3.56
C CYS A 126 -13.33 -12.73 -2.03
N CYS A 127 -14.45 -12.38 -1.37
CA CYS A 127 -14.58 -12.55 0.08
C CYS A 127 -14.55 -14.04 0.46
N VAL A 128 -15.37 -14.85 -0.21
CA VAL A 128 -15.45 -16.31 0.01
C VAL A 128 -14.09 -16.97 -0.26
N LYS A 129 -13.44 -16.67 -1.39
CA LYS A 129 -12.12 -17.21 -1.78
C LYS A 129 -10.98 -16.86 -0.82
N LEU A 130 -11.15 -15.84 0.04
CA LEU A 130 -10.11 -15.33 0.95
C LEU A 130 -10.52 -15.40 2.44
N GLU A 131 -11.59 -16.15 2.74
CA GLU A 131 -12.16 -16.32 4.08
C GLU A 131 -12.40 -14.96 4.78
N MET A 132 -12.82 -13.96 4.00
CA MET A 132 -13.07 -12.60 4.47
C MET A 132 -14.55 -12.41 4.82
N ASP A 133 -14.76 -11.70 5.92
CA ASP A 133 -16.06 -11.29 6.43
C ASP A 133 -16.69 -10.26 5.47
N SER A 134 -17.50 -10.77 4.53
CA SER A 134 -18.26 -9.96 3.56
C SER A 134 -19.27 -9.05 4.24
N ASP A 135 -19.75 -9.44 5.42
CA ASP A 135 -20.72 -8.70 6.20
C ASP A 135 -20.09 -7.44 6.82
N ARG A 136 -18.83 -7.51 7.27
CA ARG A 136 -18.02 -6.35 7.69
C ARG A 136 -17.67 -5.43 6.52
N LEU A 137 -17.37 -5.98 5.34
CA LEU A 137 -17.13 -5.16 4.14
C LEU A 137 -18.42 -4.46 3.66
N GLY A 138 -19.54 -5.18 3.63
CA GLY A 138 -20.85 -4.61 3.32
C GLY A 138 -21.31 -3.57 4.35
N LYS A 139 -21.02 -3.76 5.64
CA LYS A 139 -21.25 -2.75 6.70
C LYS A 139 -20.35 -1.53 6.50
N CYS A 140 -19.08 -1.72 6.10
CA CYS A 140 -18.18 -0.61 5.74
C CYS A 140 -18.77 0.20 4.57
N TYR A 141 -19.13 -0.46 3.47
CA TYR A 141 -19.69 0.14 2.25
C TYR A 141 -21.07 0.79 2.42
N ARG A 142 -21.87 0.34 3.41
CA ARG A 142 -23.18 0.94 3.73
C ARG A 142 -23.11 2.01 4.83
N SER A 143 -21.92 2.34 5.32
CA SER A 143 -21.75 3.29 6.44
C SER A 143 -21.40 4.72 6.02
N GLY A 144 -21.17 4.97 4.72
CA GLY A 144 -20.60 6.24 4.25
C GLY A 144 -19.08 6.34 4.46
N TYR A 145 -18.46 5.30 5.05
CA TYR A 145 -17.02 5.27 5.26
C TYR A 145 -16.28 5.06 3.94
N GLU A 146 -16.82 4.27 3.02
CA GLU A 146 -16.33 4.13 1.64
C GLU A 146 -16.28 5.47 0.89
N LYS A 147 -17.34 6.28 0.96
CA LYS A 147 -17.38 7.64 0.42
C LYS A 147 -16.39 8.54 1.15
N LYS A 148 -16.28 8.41 2.47
CA LYS A 148 -15.23 9.12 3.23
C LYS A 148 -13.83 8.78 2.70
N LEU A 149 -13.54 7.49 2.44
CA LEU A 149 -12.24 6.96 1.96
C LEU A 149 -11.90 7.37 0.52
N ILE A 150 -12.84 7.32 -0.41
CA ILE A 150 -12.57 7.67 -1.81
C ILE A 150 -12.26 9.18 -1.96
N LEU A 151 -12.85 10.03 -1.10
CA LEU A 151 -12.52 11.47 -0.97
C LEU A 151 -11.11 11.73 -0.40
N GLU A 152 -10.43 10.72 0.14
CA GLU A 152 -9.06 10.80 0.68
C GLU A 152 -8.05 10.52 -0.41
N ASN A 153 -8.26 9.37 -1.08
CA ASN A 153 -7.48 8.95 -2.23
C ASN A 153 -7.59 10.00 -3.35
N ALA A 154 -8.78 10.56 -3.58
CA ALA A 154 -9.00 11.69 -4.49
C ALA A 154 -7.99 12.81 -4.28
N LYS A 155 -7.99 13.38 -3.07
CA LYS A 155 -7.17 14.51 -2.72
C LYS A 155 -5.68 14.22 -2.85
N GLU A 156 -5.23 13.04 -2.42
CA GLU A 156 -3.83 12.67 -2.57
C GLU A 156 -3.43 12.53 -4.05
N THR A 157 -4.32 11.96 -4.87
CA THR A 157 -4.13 11.75 -6.31
C THR A 157 -4.16 13.08 -7.09
N ASP A 158 -4.93 14.07 -6.61
CA ASP A 158 -4.94 15.46 -7.10
C ASP A 158 -3.67 16.25 -6.70
N HIS A 159 -3.04 15.92 -5.56
CA HIS A 159 -1.81 16.59 -5.08
C HIS A 159 -0.52 15.95 -5.63
N LEU A 160 -0.61 15.06 -6.62
CA LEU A 160 0.55 14.50 -7.31
C LEU A 160 1.33 15.57 -8.08
N VAL A 161 2.67 15.52 -7.99
CA VAL A 161 3.58 16.45 -8.67
C VAL A 161 4.66 15.67 -9.46
N PRO A 162 4.71 15.79 -10.79
CA PRO A 162 3.65 16.30 -11.66
C PRO A 162 2.32 15.54 -11.48
N PRO A 163 1.17 16.16 -11.83
CA PRO A 163 -0.11 15.47 -11.87
C PRO A 163 -0.03 14.24 -12.78
N HIS A 164 -0.73 13.17 -12.42
CA HIS A 164 -0.81 11.97 -13.23
C HIS A 164 -1.56 12.24 -14.54
N GLU A 165 -1.02 11.73 -15.65
CA GLU A 165 -1.57 11.91 -17.01
C GLU A 165 -2.52 10.75 -17.40
N TYR A 166 -2.29 9.57 -16.80
CA TYR A 166 -3.03 8.31 -16.96
C TYR A 166 -2.86 7.45 -15.69
N VAL A 167 -3.53 6.30 -15.63
CA VAL A 167 -3.22 5.20 -14.69
C VAL A 167 -3.01 3.86 -15.41
N PRO A 168 -2.19 2.92 -14.90
CA PRO A 168 -1.50 2.90 -13.59
C PRO A 168 -0.38 3.94 -13.47
N TRP A 169 -0.37 4.70 -12.38
CA TRP A 169 0.67 5.70 -12.10
C TRP A 169 1.53 5.24 -10.92
N VAL A 170 2.79 4.89 -11.21
CA VAL A 170 3.72 4.30 -10.24
C VAL A 170 4.72 5.34 -9.74
N VAL A 171 4.93 5.36 -8.42
CA VAL A 171 5.78 6.31 -7.71
C VAL A 171 6.72 5.56 -6.76
N VAL A 172 8.03 5.78 -6.87
CA VAL A 172 9.07 5.17 -6.03
C VAL A 172 9.75 6.25 -5.20
N ASN A 173 9.64 6.19 -3.87
CA ASN A 173 10.16 7.20 -2.94
C ASN A 173 9.78 8.66 -3.31
N GLY A 174 8.58 8.87 -3.86
CA GLY A 174 8.09 10.18 -4.31
C GLY A 174 8.43 10.53 -5.76
N GLN A 175 9.29 9.78 -6.45
CA GLN A 175 9.57 9.96 -7.87
C GLN A 175 8.55 9.18 -8.73
N PRO A 176 7.69 9.83 -9.55
CA PRO A 176 6.87 9.12 -10.52
C PRO A 176 7.72 8.57 -11.66
N LEU A 177 7.38 7.37 -12.14
CA LEU A 177 8.15 6.65 -13.16
C LEU A 177 7.74 6.99 -14.61
N LYS A 178 6.57 7.63 -14.80
CA LYS A 178 5.94 7.87 -16.11
C LYS A 178 5.94 6.59 -16.96
N ASP A 179 6.33 6.67 -18.23
CA ASP A 179 6.25 5.58 -19.21
C ASP A 179 7.08 4.36 -18.81
N ASP A 180 8.11 4.53 -17.97
CA ASP A 180 8.98 3.44 -17.50
C ASP A 180 8.44 2.72 -16.24
N TYR A 181 7.14 2.85 -15.96
CA TYR A 181 6.49 2.24 -14.79
C TYR A 181 6.61 0.71 -14.72
N LEU A 182 6.68 0.04 -15.88
CA LEU A 182 6.92 -1.41 -15.96
C LEU A 182 8.30 -1.80 -15.37
N ASN A 183 9.29 -0.92 -15.45
CA ASN A 183 10.62 -1.12 -14.88
C ASN A 183 10.71 -0.77 -13.38
N PHE A 184 9.59 -0.68 -12.63
CA PHE A 184 9.59 -0.29 -11.21
C PHE A 184 10.58 -1.06 -10.34
N VAL A 185 10.83 -2.34 -10.62
CA VAL A 185 11.81 -3.19 -9.93
C VAL A 185 13.21 -2.58 -9.96
N ARG A 186 13.63 -2.07 -11.13
CA ARG A 186 14.91 -1.39 -11.34
C ARG A 186 15.02 -0.14 -10.45
N TYR A 187 13.94 0.64 -10.34
CA TYR A 187 13.88 1.81 -9.46
C TYR A 187 13.91 1.44 -7.99
N VAL A 188 13.14 0.43 -7.57
CA VAL A 188 13.14 -0.09 -6.18
C VAL A 188 14.55 -0.56 -5.79
N CYS A 189 15.18 -1.38 -6.63
CA CYS A 189 16.52 -1.92 -6.37
C CYS A 189 17.62 -0.86 -6.39
N ASN A 190 17.43 0.27 -7.11
CA ASN A 190 18.34 1.42 -7.07
C ASN A 190 18.07 2.36 -5.88
N ALA A 191 16.81 2.48 -5.45
CA ALA A 191 16.40 3.27 -4.29
C ALA A 191 16.87 2.63 -2.98
N TYR A 192 16.80 1.30 -2.85
CA TYR A 192 17.24 0.55 -1.68
C TYR A 192 18.76 0.65 -1.46
N LYS A 193 19.16 1.03 -0.25
CA LYS A 193 20.55 1.33 0.12
C LYS A 193 21.20 0.30 1.04
N ASP A 194 20.41 -0.45 1.80
CA ASP A 194 20.91 -1.44 2.75
C ASP A 194 21.43 -2.70 2.01
N SER A 195 22.03 -3.64 2.75
CA SER A 195 22.60 -4.87 2.19
C SER A 195 22.34 -6.08 3.09
N PRO A 196 22.20 -7.30 2.53
CA PRO A 196 22.26 -7.63 1.10
C PRO A 196 21.03 -7.13 0.31
N LYS A 197 21.16 -7.07 -1.02
CA LYS A 197 20.02 -6.78 -1.92
C LYS A 197 19.25 -8.06 -2.25
N PRO A 198 17.90 -7.99 -2.41
CA PRO A 198 17.04 -9.07 -2.88
C PRO A 198 17.52 -9.80 -4.14
N LYS A 199 17.07 -11.03 -4.35
CA LYS A 199 17.40 -11.80 -5.57
C LYS A 199 16.81 -11.15 -6.81
N ALA A 200 15.61 -10.58 -6.74
CA ALA A 200 14.99 -9.79 -7.81
C ALA A 200 15.82 -8.56 -8.21
N CYS A 201 16.74 -8.08 -7.35
CA CYS A 201 17.65 -7.00 -7.72
C CYS A 201 18.87 -7.47 -8.54
N ARG A 202 19.10 -8.77 -8.69
CA ARG A 202 20.24 -9.33 -9.44
C ARG A 202 19.92 -9.58 -10.91
N SER A 203 18.71 -10.04 -11.23
CA SER A 203 18.26 -10.28 -12.61
C SER A 203 18.35 -9.01 -13.49
N TYR A 204 17.95 -7.86 -12.95
CA TYR A 204 17.97 -6.58 -13.69
C TYR A 204 19.36 -5.98 -13.88
N GLN A 205 20.43 -6.51 -13.27
CA GLN A 205 21.79 -6.02 -13.49
C GLN A 205 22.34 -6.44 -14.87
N HIS A 206 21.88 -7.56 -15.42
CA HIS A 206 22.34 -8.04 -16.74
C HIS A 206 21.69 -7.31 -17.93
N ASN A 207 20.47 -6.81 -17.77
CA ASN A 207 19.73 -6.15 -18.87
C ASN A 207 20.28 -4.76 -19.23
N ILE A 208 21.21 -4.20 -18.46
CA ILE A 208 21.85 -2.91 -18.77
C ILE A 208 22.68 -2.96 -20.06
N ASN A 209 23.22 -4.14 -20.43
CA ASN A 209 24.03 -4.32 -21.64
C ASN A 209 23.22 -4.69 -22.89
N SER A 210 21.92 -4.93 -22.75
CA SER A 210 21.02 -5.34 -23.83
C SER A 210 19.94 -4.27 -24.04
N GLY A 211 20.21 -3.32 -24.93
CA GLY A 211 19.32 -2.19 -25.26
C GLY A 211 18.03 -2.56 -26.00
N GLY A 212 17.31 -3.58 -25.52
CA GLY A 212 16.01 -3.98 -26.04
C GLY A 212 14.95 -2.94 -25.66
N LYS A 213 14.46 -2.20 -26.66
CA LYS A 213 13.23 -1.43 -26.50
C LYS A 213 12.08 -2.41 -26.21
N ALA A 214 11.52 -2.37 -25.00
CA ALA A 214 10.21 -2.94 -24.75
C ALA A 214 9.22 -2.27 -25.71
N ASN A 215 8.43 -3.06 -26.44
CA ASN A 215 7.58 -2.52 -27.50
C ASN A 215 6.35 -1.86 -26.87
N SER A 216 6.36 -0.53 -26.77
CA SER A 216 5.33 0.23 -26.05
C SER A 216 3.99 0.15 -26.78
N SER A 217 3.06 -0.62 -26.23
CA SER A 217 1.63 -0.65 -26.58
C SER A 217 0.80 -1.28 -25.45
N LEU A 218 1.05 -0.87 -24.22
CA LEU A 218 0.13 -1.08 -23.09
C LEU A 218 -0.36 0.31 -22.65
N GLU A 219 -1.38 0.76 -23.37
CA GLU A 219 -1.92 2.11 -23.28
C GLU A 219 -2.55 2.35 -21.90
N GLY A 220 -2.22 3.46 -21.25
CA GLY A 220 -2.79 3.80 -19.94
C GLY A 220 -4.29 4.09 -20.02
N CYS A 221 -5.02 3.93 -18.92
CA CYS A 221 -6.35 4.53 -18.81
C CYS A 221 -6.16 6.05 -18.65
N TYR A 222 -6.24 6.79 -19.77
CA TYR A 222 -6.05 8.25 -19.83
C TYR A 222 -7.26 9.03 -19.32
N LYS A 223 -7.02 10.29 -18.95
CA LYS A 223 -8.07 11.21 -18.50
C LYS A 223 -8.98 11.64 -19.64
N GLY A 224 -10.23 11.19 -19.59
CA GLY A 224 -11.31 11.62 -20.48
C GLY A 224 -11.84 10.55 -21.43
N ASP A 225 -11.17 9.39 -21.53
CA ASP A 225 -11.61 8.28 -22.38
C ASP A 225 -12.85 7.58 -21.83
N GLN A 226 -14.01 7.93 -22.37
CA GLN A 226 -15.32 7.35 -22.01
C GLN A 226 -15.40 5.83 -22.30
N ASN A 227 -14.45 5.27 -23.04
CA ASN A 227 -14.36 3.85 -23.37
C ASN A 227 -13.62 3.00 -22.33
N ALA A 228 -12.82 3.59 -21.43
CA ALA A 228 -12.02 2.85 -20.45
C ALA A 228 -12.81 2.43 -19.19
N GLY A 229 -13.83 3.22 -18.88
CA GLY A 229 -14.63 3.18 -17.65
C GLY A 229 -15.38 4.51 -17.56
N GLY A 230 -16.67 4.48 -17.24
CA GLY A 230 -17.45 5.71 -17.13
C GLY A 230 -16.94 6.56 -15.97
N ALA A 231 -16.63 7.84 -16.22
CA ALA A 231 -16.24 8.78 -15.18
C ALA A 231 -17.44 9.14 -14.28
N GLU A 232 -17.78 8.24 -13.36
CA GLU A 232 -18.91 8.42 -12.44
C GLU A 232 -18.67 9.62 -11.51
N THR A 233 -19.56 10.60 -11.60
CA THR A 233 -19.59 11.72 -10.66
C THR A 233 -20.23 11.24 -9.36
N LEU A 234 -19.39 10.99 -8.35
CA LEU A 234 -19.84 10.61 -7.01
C LEU A 234 -20.65 11.75 -6.37
N GLN A 235 -21.99 11.59 -6.34
CA GLN A 235 -22.93 12.48 -5.67
C GLN A 235 -22.94 12.23 -4.16
#